data_AF-A0A520EA48-F1
#
_entry.id   AF-A0A520EA48-F1
#
_cell.length_a   1.000
_cell.length_b   1.000
_cell.length_c   1.000
_cell.angle_alpha   90.00
_cell.angle_beta   90.00
_cell.angle_gamma   90.00
#
_symmetry.space_group_name_H-M   'P 1'
#
loop_
_entity.id
_entity.type
_entity.pdbx_description
1 polymer ?
#
loop_
_entity_poly.entity_id
_entity_poly.type
_entity_poly.pdbx_seq_one_letter_code
_entity_poly.pdbx_strand_id
1 'polypeptide(L)'
;MKKILLLSILSAFIFSGFAQEIPRFNPDTIKTITLDSVVNIKAERLNIETFINRIVNDTSFYESFRDMKRYSFIAENRIFSYDKKNKVDGKIYRKIKHSNAGQYKMEYLMKEESGNLYKKNGKYQLYTIEMFDYIFMNAYNTDFIPNAPASDGKGGTNEGYKNKLKTLIFNPGRPVKVPFIGSKTEIFSANMRQYYDYTFTSGTYLDSIPVYRFKVSVKPDLSSWTKDGIMIKELVTIFDKRNFNILGRYVDMKYGNMLFDFDVKMNIEMGYFGEDKLPTKITYQGNWDYPFKKEERASFLIVHKDYKLEKGK
;
A
#
# COMPACT_ATOMS: atom_id res chain seq x y z
N MET A 1 -56.11 22.98 14.20
CA MET A 1 -55.27 21.79 13.94
C MET A 1 -54.61 21.91 12.56
N LYS A 2 -53.49 22.61 12.42
CA LYS A 2 -52.72 22.69 11.14
C LYS A 2 -51.27 23.17 11.28
N LYS A 3 -50.74 23.31 12.50
CA LYS A 3 -49.37 23.81 12.76
C LYS A 3 -48.44 22.80 13.47
N ILE A 4 -48.90 21.60 13.77
CA ILE A 4 -48.10 20.59 14.49
C ILE A 4 -47.48 19.54 13.55
N LEU A 5 -47.93 19.45 12.28
CA LEU A 5 -47.42 18.44 11.34
C LEU A 5 -46.16 18.85 10.57
N LEU A 6 -45.64 20.07 10.76
CA LEU A 6 -44.47 20.56 10.01
C LEU A 6 -43.14 20.44 10.78
N LEU A 7 -43.16 20.09 12.06
CA LEU A 7 -41.92 19.95 12.85
C LEU A 7 -41.30 18.55 12.78
N SER A 8 -41.99 17.55 12.22
CA SER A 8 -41.52 16.16 12.19
C SER A 8 -40.68 15.82 10.95
N ILE A 9 -40.59 16.72 9.96
CA ILE A 9 -39.92 16.47 8.68
C ILE A 9 -38.54 17.16 8.62
N LEU A 10 -38.20 18.01 9.59
CA LEU A 10 -36.93 18.76 9.61
C LEU A 10 -35.82 18.16 10.49
N SER A 11 -35.92 16.89 10.86
CA SER A 11 -34.87 16.16 11.62
C SER A 11 -34.17 15.05 10.83
N ALA A 12 -34.47 14.92 9.54
CA ALA A 12 -33.66 14.15 8.61
C ALA A 12 -32.76 15.14 7.85
N PHE A 13 -31.49 14.78 7.64
CA PHE A 13 -30.39 15.66 7.18
C PHE A 13 -29.86 16.54 8.32
N ILE A 14 -28.60 16.47 8.77
CA ILE A 14 -27.35 16.18 8.08
C ILE A 14 -26.41 15.54 9.13
N PHE A 15 -26.31 14.22 9.19
CA PHE A 15 -25.08 13.61 9.67
C PHE A 15 -24.12 13.61 8.48
N SER A 16 -23.41 14.72 8.31
CA SER A 16 -22.13 14.70 7.61
C SER A 16 -21.24 13.80 8.44
N GLY A 17 -21.20 12.52 8.07
CA GLY A 17 -20.18 11.61 8.57
C GLY A 17 -18.85 12.21 8.15
N PHE A 18 -18.21 12.93 9.06
CA PHE A 18 -16.77 13.13 8.96
C PHE A 18 -16.21 11.73 8.81
N ALA A 19 -15.56 11.46 7.69
CA ALA A 19 -14.73 10.27 7.55
C ALA A 19 -13.63 10.41 8.61
N GLN A 20 -13.92 9.96 9.83
CA GLN A 20 -12.97 9.95 10.92
C GLN A 20 -11.82 9.10 10.43
N GLU A 21 -10.66 9.72 10.31
CA GLU A 21 -9.41 9.02 10.12
C GLU A 21 -9.29 8.01 11.26
N ILE A 22 -9.38 6.72 10.94
CA ILE A 22 -9.37 5.68 11.97
C ILE A 22 -7.98 5.73 12.61
N PRO A 23 -7.84 6.10 13.90
CA PRO A 23 -6.55 6.31 14.53
C PRO A 23 -5.93 4.95 14.83
N ARG A 24 -5.28 4.36 13.83
CA ARG A 24 -4.51 3.13 13.96
C ARG A 24 -3.03 3.46 13.89
N PHE A 25 -2.22 2.47 14.22
CA PHE A 25 -0.78 2.60 14.14
C PHE A 25 -0.35 2.61 12.67
N ASN A 26 -0.28 3.80 12.10
CA ASN A 26 0.25 4.07 10.77
C ASN A 26 1.10 5.34 10.89
N PRO A 27 2.38 5.21 11.29
CA PRO A 27 3.24 6.38 11.48
C PRO A 27 3.48 7.03 10.12
N ASP A 28 2.71 8.10 9.84
CA ASP A 28 2.73 8.86 8.58
C ASP A 28 4.13 8.99 7.97
N THR A 29 4.22 8.71 6.69
CA THR A 29 5.47 8.43 5.98
C THR A 29 5.75 9.36 4.81
N ILE A 30 4.80 10.20 4.42
CA ILE A 30 5.01 11.26 3.42
C ILE A 30 5.22 12.64 4.07
N LYS A 31 5.11 12.73 5.39
CA LYS A 31 5.35 13.97 6.15
C LYS A 31 6.83 14.34 6.32
N THR A 32 7.77 13.53 5.84
CA THR A 32 9.20 13.86 5.77
C THR A 32 9.59 14.60 4.48
N ILE A 33 8.63 14.85 3.59
CA ILE A 33 8.85 15.66 2.38
C ILE A 33 8.53 17.10 2.69
N THR A 34 9.53 17.96 2.65
CA THR A 34 9.36 19.41 2.62
C THR A 34 9.02 19.83 1.19
N LEU A 35 7.87 20.48 1.01
CA LEU A 35 7.40 20.90 -0.32
C LEU A 35 8.02 22.24 -0.69
N ASP A 36 8.87 22.22 -1.72
CA ASP A 36 9.54 23.39 -2.25
C ASP A 36 8.71 23.95 -3.41
N SER A 37 7.56 24.54 -3.07
CA SER A 37 6.64 25.25 -3.98
C SER A 37 5.93 24.41 -5.06
N VAL A 38 4.72 24.83 -5.43
CA VAL A 38 4.01 24.31 -6.62
C VAL A 38 4.66 24.94 -7.86
N VAL A 39 5.50 24.18 -8.56
CA VAL A 39 6.16 24.69 -9.77
C VAL A 39 5.24 24.47 -10.97
N ASN A 40 4.62 25.55 -11.46
CA ASN A 40 3.96 25.57 -12.78
C ASN A 40 5.04 25.56 -13.87
N ILE A 41 5.53 24.39 -14.25
CA ILE A 41 6.56 24.27 -15.30
C ILE A 41 5.90 24.50 -16.67
N LYS A 42 6.07 25.70 -17.24
CA LYS A 42 5.89 25.99 -18.67
C LYS A 42 7.16 25.65 -19.47
N ALA A 43 7.68 24.44 -19.31
CA ALA A 43 8.80 23.95 -20.11
C ALA A 43 8.43 22.59 -20.70
N GLU A 44 8.52 22.46 -22.01
CA GLU A 44 8.07 21.33 -22.84
C GLU A 44 8.68 19.95 -22.51
N ARG A 45 9.49 19.81 -21.44
CA ARG A 45 10.25 18.57 -21.16
C ARG A 45 9.75 17.72 -19.99
N LEU A 46 8.96 18.25 -19.06
CA LEU A 46 8.36 17.47 -17.96
C LEU A 46 6.85 17.65 -17.97
N ASN A 47 6.18 16.84 -18.78
CA ASN A 47 4.71 16.78 -18.82
C ASN A 47 4.19 15.68 -17.88
N ILE A 48 2.92 15.75 -17.51
CA ILE A 48 2.23 14.73 -16.70
C ILE A 48 2.43 13.32 -17.30
N GLU A 49 2.43 13.22 -18.63
CA GLU A 49 2.62 11.96 -19.35
C GLU A 49 3.98 11.31 -19.08
N THR A 50 5.03 12.09 -18.81
CA THR A 50 6.37 11.58 -18.44
C THR A 50 6.31 10.82 -17.11
N PHE A 51 5.61 11.37 -16.11
CA PHE A 51 5.41 10.72 -14.82
C PHE A 51 4.53 9.48 -14.96
N ILE A 52 3.43 9.57 -15.71
CA ILE A 52 2.53 8.44 -15.98
C ILE A 52 3.29 7.30 -16.63
N ASN A 53 4.03 7.58 -17.71
CA ASN A 53 4.82 6.58 -18.43
C ASN A 53 5.87 5.93 -17.54
N ARG A 54 6.52 6.71 -16.67
CA ARG A 54 7.47 6.15 -15.70
C ARG A 54 6.76 5.23 -14.70
N ILE A 55 5.60 5.60 -14.16
CA ILE A 55 4.84 4.77 -13.21
C ILE A 55 4.37 3.48 -13.88
N VAL A 56 3.77 3.59 -15.06
CA VAL A 56 3.17 2.45 -15.78
C VAL A 56 4.23 1.44 -16.17
N ASN A 57 5.41 1.89 -16.59
CA ASN A 57 6.48 1.01 -17.10
C ASN A 57 7.56 0.66 -16.07
N ASP A 58 7.47 1.17 -14.84
CA ASP A 58 8.49 0.90 -13.83
C ASP A 58 8.47 -0.56 -13.35
N THR A 59 9.58 -1.26 -13.56
CA THR A 59 9.89 -2.55 -12.93
C THR A 59 10.88 -2.39 -11.77
N SER A 60 11.57 -1.25 -11.67
CA SER A 60 12.66 -1.03 -10.71
C SER A 60 12.18 -1.06 -9.27
N PHE A 61 10.99 -0.52 -8.98
CA PHE A 61 10.42 -0.52 -7.63
C PHE A 61 10.22 -1.94 -7.10
N TYR A 62 9.88 -2.86 -7.99
CA TYR A 62 9.73 -4.27 -7.68
C TYR A 62 11.07 -4.99 -7.58
N GLU A 63 11.99 -4.70 -8.50
CA GLU A 63 13.36 -5.22 -8.49
C GLU A 63 14.06 -4.88 -7.17
N SER A 64 13.86 -3.68 -6.63
CA SER A 64 14.34 -3.27 -5.29
C SER A 64 13.99 -4.27 -4.18
N PHE A 65 12.79 -4.87 -4.19
CA PHE A 65 12.42 -5.90 -3.22
C PHE A 65 13.15 -7.22 -3.46
N ARG A 66 13.40 -7.58 -4.73
CA ARG A 66 14.15 -8.80 -5.07
C ARG A 66 15.63 -8.66 -4.77
N ASP A 67 16.19 -7.46 -4.91
CA ASP A 67 17.59 -7.18 -4.66
C ASP A 67 17.94 -7.29 -3.17
N MET A 68 16.96 -7.16 -2.27
CA MET A 68 17.14 -7.40 -0.83
C MET A 68 17.79 -8.75 -0.53
N LYS A 69 17.53 -9.79 -1.33
CA LYS A 69 18.13 -11.12 -1.15
C LYS A 69 19.67 -11.09 -1.24
N ARG A 70 20.27 -10.09 -1.91
CA ARG A 70 21.73 -9.92 -2.03
C ARG A 70 22.34 -9.27 -0.79
N TYR A 71 21.52 -8.84 0.16
CA TYR A 71 21.95 -8.05 1.31
C TYR A 71 21.65 -8.77 2.62
N SER A 72 22.54 -8.64 3.61
CA SER A 72 22.13 -8.79 5.01
C SER A 72 21.43 -7.52 5.47
N PHE A 73 20.44 -7.66 6.34
CA PHE A 73 19.74 -6.52 6.95
C PHE A 73 19.03 -6.94 8.24
N ILE A 74 18.61 -5.94 9.03
CA ILE A 74 17.69 -6.11 10.15
C ILE A 74 16.30 -5.63 9.72
N ALA A 75 15.28 -6.47 9.88
CA ALA A 75 13.88 -6.11 9.72
C ALA A 75 13.19 -6.04 11.09
N GLU A 76 12.63 -4.88 11.42
CA GLU A 76 11.77 -4.68 12.58
C GLU A 76 10.31 -4.59 12.12
N ASN A 77 9.50 -5.57 12.51
CA ASN A 77 8.10 -5.69 12.13
C ASN A 77 7.23 -5.42 13.36
N ARG A 78 6.28 -4.49 13.24
CA ARG A 78 5.19 -4.27 14.20
C ARG A 78 3.87 -4.50 13.50
N ILE A 79 3.08 -5.44 14.00
CA ILE A 79 1.80 -5.84 13.42
C ILE A 79 0.74 -5.73 14.50
N PHE A 80 -0.39 -5.12 14.14
CA PHE A 80 -1.54 -4.99 15.02
C PHE A 80 -2.79 -5.52 14.33
N SER A 81 -3.55 -6.36 15.03
CA SER A 81 -4.92 -6.70 14.66
C SER A 81 -5.91 -5.87 15.48
N TYR A 82 -7.09 -5.63 14.93
CA TYR A 82 -8.13 -4.84 15.57
C TYR A 82 -9.48 -5.57 15.58
N ASP A 83 -10.23 -5.35 16.66
CA ASP A 83 -11.62 -5.78 16.75
C ASP A 83 -12.56 -4.89 15.92
N LYS A 84 -13.85 -5.23 15.92
CA LYS A 84 -14.91 -4.45 15.22
C LYS A 84 -15.08 -3.02 15.76
N LYS A 85 -14.54 -2.71 16.93
CA LYS A 85 -14.53 -1.37 17.55
C LYS A 85 -13.21 -0.63 17.34
N ASN A 86 -12.31 -1.15 16.48
CA ASN A 86 -10.97 -0.61 16.24
C ASN A 86 -10.04 -0.64 17.47
N LYS A 87 -10.33 -1.48 18.47
CA LYS A 87 -9.41 -1.71 19.58
C LYS A 87 -8.40 -2.79 19.20
N VAL A 88 -7.14 -2.59 19.57
CA VAL A 88 -6.08 -3.58 19.35
C VAL A 88 -6.43 -4.86 20.10
N ASP A 89 -6.58 -5.97 19.38
CA ASP A 89 -6.87 -7.29 19.94
C ASP A 89 -5.73 -8.29 19.77
N GLY A 90 -4.69 -7.92 19.02
CA GLY A 90 -3.48 -8.72 18.85
C GLY A 90 -2.29 -7.85 18.44
N LYS A 91 -1.10 -8.23 18.90
CA LYS A 91 0.16 -7.54 18.66
C LYS A 91 1.26 -8.52 18.35
N ILE A 92 2.01 -8.26 17.29
CA ILE A 92 3.23 -9.00 16.97
C ILE A 92 4.35 -7.98 16.83
N TYR A 93 5.43 -8.19 17.56
CA TYR A 93 6.70 -7.54 17.34
C TYR A 93 7.76 -8.59 16.99
N ARG A 94 8.50 -8.35 15.90
CA ARG A 94 9.59 -9.22 15.46
C ARG A 94 10.78 -8.38 15.07
N LYS A 95 11.95 -8.74 15.56
CA LYS A 95 13.24 -8.26 15.06
C LYS A 95 13.94 -9.43 14.39
N ILE A 96 14.18 -9.31 13.10
CA ILE A 96 14.68 -10.40 12.27
C ILE A 96 15.99 -9.96 11.62
N LYS A 97 16.98 -10.84 11.63
CA LYS A 97 18.21 -10.68 10.86
C LYS A 97 18.13 -11.56 9.63
N HIS A 98 18.26 -10.95 8.45
CA HIS A 98 18.48 -11.65 7.21
C HIS A 98 19.99 -11.67 6.91
N SER A 99 20.52 -12.80 6.45
CA SER A 99 21.89 -12.94 5.97
C SER A 99 21.99 -14.13 5.02
N ASN A 100 22.79 -14.00 3.98
CA ASN A 100 23.14 -15.07 3.05
C ASN A 100 24.26 -15.97 3.59
N ALA A 101 24.84 -15.64 4.74
CA ALA A 101 25.84 -16.46 5.39
C ALA A 101 25.19 -17.61 6.18
N GLY A 102 25.68 -18.83 5.97
CA GLY A 102 25.25 -20.01 6.73
C GLY A 102 24.06 -20.76 6.13
N GLN A 103 23.50 -21.70 6.89
CA GLN A 103 22.41 -22.58 6.45
C GLN A 103 21.03 -21.91 6.56
N TYR A 104 20.87 -20.98 7.50
CA TYR A 104 19.62 -20.26 7.75
C TYR A 104 19.75 -18.82 7.27
N LYS A 105 18.91 -18.45 6.30
CA LYS A 105 18.92 -17.07 5.77
C LYS A 105 18.25 -16.04 6.68
N MET A 106 17.55 -16.50 7.72
CA MET A 106 16.66 -15.70 8.55
C MET A 106 16.73 -16.15 10.01
N GLU A 107 17.03 -15.22 10.90
CA GLU A 107 17.16 -15.44 12.35
C GLU A 107 16.28 -14.46 13.13
N TYR A 108 15.45 -14.97 14.04
CA TYR A 108 14.66 -14.13 14.95
C TYR A 108 15.53 -13.68 16.12
N LEU A 109 15.91 -12.40 16.14
CA LEU A 109 16.62 -11.78 17.26
C LEU A 109 15.68 -11.46 18.42
N MET A 110 14.42 -11.16 18.12
CA MET A 110 13.37 -10.93 19.10
C MET A 110 12.01 -11.28 18.49
N LYS A 111 11.13 -11.87 19.29
CA LYS A 111 9.77 -12.19 18.91
C LYS A 111 8.85 -12.07 20.12
N GLU A 112 7.91 -11.15 20.05
CA GLU A 112 6.91 -10.93 21.10
C GLU A 112 5.52 -10.94 20.46
N GLU A 113 4.61 -11.74 21.01
CA GLU A 113 3.27 -11.93 20.49
C GLU A 113 2.27 -11.92 21.64
N SER A 114 1.16 -11.20 21.47
CA SER A 114 0.10 -11.12 22.48
C SER A 114 -1.26 -10.93 21.83
N GLY A 115 -2.30 -11.35 22.55
CA GLY A 115 -3.69 -11.22 22.11
C GLY A 115 -4.14 -12.33 21.15
N ASN A 116 -5.22 -12.06 20.43
CA ASN A 116 -5.94 -13.04 19.64
C ASN A 116 -5.38 -13.17 18.21
N LEU A 117 -4.19 -13.77 18.10
CA LEU A 117 -3.44 -13.87 16.86
C LEU A 117 -3.65 -15.20 16.11
N TYR A 118 -3.98 -16.26 16.83
CA TYR A 118 -3.97 -17.64 16.31
C TYR A 118 -5.30 -18.34 16.56
N LYS A 119 -5.70 -19.17 15.60
CA LYS A 119 -6.78 -20.14 15.76
C LYS A 119 -6.28 -21.32 16.60
N LYS A 120 -7.23 -22.14 17.08
CA LYS A 120 -6.93 -23.39 17.82
C LYS A 120 -5.99 -24.35 17.08
N ASN A 121 -5.94 -24.28 15.75
CA ASN A 121 -5.06 -25.11 14.91
C ASN A 121 -3.67 -24.49 14.66
N GLY A 122 -3.29 -23.44 15.39
CA GLY A 122 -2.00 -22.78 15.27
C GLY A 122 -1.83 -21.86 14.04
N LYS A 123 -2.82 -21.79 13.14
CA LYS A 123 -2.79 -20.85 12.00
C LYS A 123 -3.20 -19.45 12.44
N TYR A 124 -2.72 -18.42 11.74
CA TYR A 124 -3.17 -17.06 12.01
C TYR A 124 -4.69 -16.92 11.93
N GLN A 125 -5.23 -16.09 12.82
CA GLN A 125 -6.63 -15.73 12.81
C GLN A 125 -6.96 -14.88 11.58
N LEU A 126 -6.17 -13.82 11.35
CA LEU A 126 -6.33 -12.92 10.23
C LEU A 126 -5.52 -13.40 9.03
N TYR A 127 -6.20 -13.54 7.91
CA TYR A 127 -5.59 -13.88 6.64
C TYR A 127 -4.67 -12.77 6.12
N THR A 128 -4.98 -11.51 6.42
CA THR A 128 -4.14 -10.35 6.12
C THR A 128 -2.74 -10.49 6.73
N ILE A 129 -2.63 -11.00 7.97
CA ILE A 129 -1.33 -11.23 8.62
C ILE A 129 -0.57 -12.35 7.91
N GLU A 130 -1.24 -13.46 7.59
CA GLU A 130 -0.64 -14.57 6.84
C GLU A 130 -0.10 -14.11 5.47
N MET A 131 -0.84 -13.23 4.79
CA MET A 131 -0.43 -12.67 3.51
C MET A 131 0.77 -11.74 3.65
N PHE A 132 0.79 -10.86 4.65
CA PHE A 132 1.92 -9.96 4.88
C PHE A 132 3.20 -10.76 5.17
N ASP A 133 3.10 -11.77 6.04
CA ASP A 133 4.20 -12.70 6.26
C ASP A 133 4.62 -13.38 4.96
N TYR A 134 3.68 -13.86 4.13
CA TYR A 134 3.99 -14.47 2.84
C TYR A 134 4.73 -13.49 1.90
N ILE A 135 4.25 -12.26 1.71
CA ILE A 135 4.86 -11.30 0.78
C ILE A 135 6.26 -10.92 1.25
N PHE A 136 6.41 -10.51 2.51
CA PHE A 136 7.67 -9.94 3.00
C PHE A 136 8.68 -11.02 3.36
N MET A 137 8.27 -12.17 3.92
CA MET A 137 9.21 -13.26 4.15
C MET A 137 9.66 -13.91 2.83
N ASN A 138 8.81 -13.98 1.79
CA ASN A 138 9.25 -14.50 0.48
C ASN A 138 10.08 -13.49 -0.32
N ALA A 139 9.84 -12.18 -0.16
CA ALA A 139 10.70 -11.15 -0.74
C ALA A 139 12.17 -11.34 -0.30
N TYR A 140 12.38 -11.85 0.91
CA TYR A 140 13.73 -12.14 1.42
C TYR A 140 14.32 -13.43 0.82
N ASN A 141 13.49 -14.38 0.36
CA ASN A 141 13.93 -15.74 0.10
C ASN A 141 14.15 -16.12 -1.37
N THR A 142 13.24 -15.86 -2.33
CA THR A 142 13.51 -15.95 -3.79
C THR A 142 12.30 -15.81 -4.73
N ASP A 143 11.06 -16.09 -4.30
CA ASP A 143 9.98 -16.49 -5.25
C ASP A 143 8.98 -15.39 -5.61
N PHE A 144 9.35 -14.13 -5.43
CA PHE A 144 8.54 -13.05 -5.94
C PHE A 144 8.75 -12.98 -7.47
N ILE A 145 7.70 -13.29 -8.27
CA ILE A 145 7.62 -13.02 -9.72
C ILE A 145 6.62 -11.88 -10.02
N PRO A 146 6.96 -10.84 -10.82
CA PRO A 146 6.11 -9.67 -11.04
C PRO A 146 4.95 -9.91 -12.02
N ASN A 147 5.11 -10.90 -12.91
CA ASN A 147 4.17 -11.25 -13.96
C ASN A 147 3.91 -12.76 -14.00
N ALA A 148 3.80 -13.43 -12.85
CA ALA A 148 3.22 -14.76 -12.88
C ALA A 148 1.84 -14.57 -13.53
N PRO A 149 1.56 -15.16 -14.72
CA PRO A 149 0.22 -15.15 -15.25
C PRO A 149 -0.68 -15.62 -14.11
N ALA A 150 -1.80 -14.92 -13.87
CA ALA A 150 -2.82 -15.45 -12.99
C ALA A 150 -3.01 -16.89 -13.44
N SER A 151 -2.55 -17.85 -12.64
CA SER A 151 -2.50 -19.23 -13.07
C SER A 151 -3.93 -19.61 -13.40
N ASP A 152 -4.21 -19.85 -14.68
CA ASP A 152 -5.48 -20.37 -15.18
C ASP A 152 -5.59 -21.85 -14.74
N GLY A 153 -5.64 -22.09 -13.42
CA GLY A 153 -5.53 -23.44 -12.90
C GLY A 153 -5.47 -23.55 -11.39
N LYS A 154 -6.62 -23.92 -10.80
CA LYS A 154 -6.76 -24.81 -9.63
C LYS A 154 -6.05 -24.45 -8.31
N GLY A 155 -5.73 -23.19 -8.07
CA GLY A 155 -5.40 -22.70 -6.73
C GLY A 155 -6.68 -22.36 -5.94
N GLY A 156 -6.81 -22.84 -4.70
CA GLY A 156 -7.98 -22.55 -3.86
C GLY A 156 -8.25 -21.04 -3.68
N THR A 157 -9.43 -20.67 -3.16
CA THR A 157 -9.88 -19.26 -2.99
C THR A 157 -8.86 -18.32 -2.34
N ASN A 158 -7.94 -18.86 -1.53
CA ASN A 158 -6.84 -18.14 -0.90
C ASN A 158 -5.72 -17.72 -1.87
N GLU A 159 -5.29 -18.57 -2.81
CA GLU A 159 -4.16 -18.23 -3.70
C GLU A 159 -4.50 -17.10 -4.68
N GLY A 160 -5.74 -17.08 -5.18
CA GLY A 160 -6.24 -15.98 -6.00
C GLY A 160 -6.24 -14.64 -5.27
N TYR A 161 -6.39 -14.61 -3.95
CA TYR A 161 -6.35 -13.37 -3.16
C TYR A 161 -4.93 -12.81 -3.01
N LYS A 162 -3.95 -13.67 -2.69
CA LYS A 162 -2.53 -13.28 -2.57
C LYS A 162 -2.02 -12.61 -3.85
N ASN A 163 -2.39 -13.14 -5.02
CA ASN A 163 -1.97 -12.58 -6.32
C ASN A 163 -2.60 -11.21 -6.61
N LYS A 164 -3.87 -11.00 -6.24
CA LYS A 164 -4.58 -9.73 -6.44
C LYS A 164 -3.99 -8.62 -5.58
N LEU A 165 -3.75 -8.92 -4.31
CA LEU A 165 -3.15 -7.96 -3.38
C LEU A 165 -1.71 -7.64 -3.71
N LYS A 166 -0.91 -8.64 -4.09
CA LYS A 166 0.41 -8.40 -4.67
C LYS A 166 0.34 -7.40 -5.83
N THR A 167 -0.61 -7.57 -6.75
CA THR A 167 -0.74 -6.63 -7.87
C THR A 167 -1.15 -5.23 -7.41
N LEU A 168 -2.11 -5.11 -6.48
CA LEU A 168 -2.55 -3.83 -5.92
C LEU A 168 -1.44 -3.10 -5.14
N ILE A 169 -0.60 -3.86 -4.42
CA ILE A 169 0.49 -3.34 -3.58
C ILE A 169 1.65 -2.85 -4.43
N PHE A 170 2.10 -3.65 -5.41
CA PHE A 170 3.33 -3.36 -6.14
C PHE A 170 3.10 -2.58 -7.43
N ASN A 171 1.95 -2.77 -8.09
CA ASN A 171 1.64 -2.18 -9.40
C ASN A 171 0.27 -1.46 -9.41
N PRO A 172 0.04 -0.47 -8.52
CA PRO A 172 -1.18 0.32 -8.55
C PRO A 172 -1.25 1.09 -9.89
N GLY A 173 -2.37 0.98 -10.61
CA GLY A 173 -2.53 1.62 -11.91
C GLY A 173 -2.53 0.67 -13.12
N ARG A 174 -2.11 -0.60 -12.95
CA ARG A 174 -2.19 -1.64 -14.00
C ARG A 174 -3.46 -2.47 -13.86
N PRO A 175 -4.02 -2.99 -14.97
CA PRO A 175 -5.20 -3.84 -14.93
C PRO A 175 -4.92 -5.11 -14.12
N VAL A 176 -5.82 -5.44 -13.19
CA VAL A 176 -5.78 -6.70 -12.45
C VAL A 176 -6.88 -7.63 -12.97
N LYS A 177 -6.57 -8.89 -13.32
CA LYS A 177 -7.60 -9.89 -13.69
C LYS A 177 -8.41 -10.33 -12.47
N VAL A 178 -9.32 -9.47 -12.03
CA VAL A 178 -10.27 -9.73 -10.95
C VAL A 178 -11.67 -9.48 -11.48
N PRO A 179 -12.59 -10.46 -11.35
CA PRO A 179 -13.99 -10.25 -11.71
C PRO A 179 -14.50 -8.93 -11.09
N PHE A 180 -15.04 -8.05 -11.93
CA PHE A 180 -15.63 -6.75 -11.55
C PHE A 180 -14.67 -5.65 -11.03
N ILE A 181 -13.34 -5.88 -11.04
CA ILE A 181 -12.35 -4.93 -10.50
C ILE A 181 -11.31 -4.49 -11.56
N GLY A 182 -11.05 -5.30 -12.59
CA GLY A 182 -9.87 -5.09 -13.46
C GLY A 182 -9.78 -3.74 -14.17
N SER A 183 -10.83 -3.28 -14.82
CA SER A 183 -10.82 -1.97 -15.50
C SER A 183 -10.74 -0.77 -14.53
N LYS A 184 -11.09 -0.96 -13.25
CA LYS A 184 -11.11 0.10 -12.22
C LYS A 184 -9.73 0.40 -11.63
N THR A 185 -8.74 -0.43 -11.96
CA THR A 185 -7.35 -0.28 -11.51
C THR A 185 -6.50 0.53 -12.50
N GLU A 186 -7.00 0.79 -13.71
CA GLU A 186 -6.30 1.52 -14.79
C GLU A 186 -6.48 3.04 -14.71
N ILE A 187 -5.99 3.66 -13.64
CA ILE A 187 -6.21 5.10 -13.35
C ILE A 187 -5.64 6.05 -14.42
N PHE A 188 -4.77 5.56 -15.29
CA PHE A 188 -4.15 6.33 -16.37
C PHE A 188 -4.79 6.11 -17.73
N SER A 189 -5.80 5.24 -17.84
CA SER A 189 -6.54 5.03 -19.08
C SER A 189 -7.31 6.28 -19.50
N ALA A 190 -7.57 6.43 -20.81
CA ALA A 190 -8.33 7.55 -21.36
C ALA A 190 -9.70 7.73 -20.65
N ASN A 191 -10.37 6.61 -20.33
CA ASN A 191 -11.67 6.63 -19.67
C ASN A 191 -11.60 7.01 -18.19
N MET A 192 -10.49 6.73 -17.50
CA MET A 192 -10.35 7.02 -16.08
C MET A 192 -9.80 8.41 -15.79
N ARG A 193 -8.98 8.98 -16.69
CA ARG A 193 -8.36 10.31 -16.54
C ARG A 193 -9.37 11.41 -16.19
N GLN A 194 -10.60 11.32 -16.68
CA GLN A 194 -11.65 12.30 -16.39
C GLN A 194 -12.01 12.41 -14.90
N TYR A 195 -11.75 11.36 -14.11
CA TYR A 195 -12.11 11.28 -12.69
C TYR A 195 -10.99 11.69 -11.74
N TYR A 196 -9.79 12.00 -12.25
CA TYR A 196 -8.61 12.28 -11.45
C TYR A 196 -8.03 13.66 -11.72
N ASP A 197 -7.52 14.28 -10.66
CA ASP A 197 -6.60 15.39 -10.73
C ASP A 197 -5.16 14.86 -10.68
N TYR A 198 -4.33 15.37 -11.59
CA TYR A 198 -2.90 15.06 -11.66
C TYR A 198 -2.14 16.31 -11.26
N THR A 199 -1.36 16.20 -10.19
CA THR A 199 -0.55 17.30 -9.66
C THR A 199 0.88 16.83 -9.51
N PHE A 200 1.83 17.73 -9.73
CA PHE A 200 3.21 17.47 -9.35
C PHE A 200 3.79 18.68 -8.65
N THR A 201 4.59 18.44 -7.62
CA THR A 201 5.27 19.49 -6.86
C THR A 201 6.74 19.12 -6.71
N SER A 202 7.58 20.13 -6.58
CA SER A 202 8.97 19.94 -6.16
C SER A 202 9.05 19.87 -4.65
N GLY A 203 10.07 19.17 -4.14
CA GLY A 203 10.39 19.17 -2.72
C GLY A 203 11.74 18.56 -2.45
N THR A 204 12.01 18.41 -1.16
CA THR A 204 13.20 17.75 -0.62
C THR A 204 12.75 16.62 0.29
N TYR A 205 13.35 15.44 0.13
CA TYR A 205 13.10 14.24 0.91
C TYR A 205 14.34 13.91 1.75
N LEU A 206 14.11 13.51 3.02
CA LEU A 206 15.20 13.24 3.99
C LEU A 206 16.24 14.37 4.03
N ASP A 207 15.74 15.61 4.06
CA ASP A 207 16.49 16.88 4.18
C ASP A 207 17.53 17.19 3.07
N SER A 208 17.77 16.28 2.12
CA SER A 208 18.88 16.39 1.18
C SER A 208 18.60 15.87 -0.24
N ILE A 209 17.58 15.04 -0.43
CA ILE A 209 17.31 14.42 -1.73
C ILE A 209 16.28 15.28 -2.47
N PRO A 210 16.64 15.93 -3.59
CA PRO A 210 15.67 16.70 -4.37
C PRO A 210 14.69 15.73 -5.04
N VAL A 211 13.39 15.94 -4.84
CA VAL A 211 12.33 15.06 -5.36
C VAL A 211 11.22 15.78 -6.11
N TYR A 212 10.63 15.10 -7.10
CA TYR A 212 9.30 15.41 -7.59
C TYR A 212 8.28 14.54 -6.86
N ARG A 213 7.23 15.16 -6.32
CA ARG A 213 6.07 14.48 -5.78
C ARG A 213 4.95 14.53 -6.80
N PHE A 214 4.67 13.41 -7.46
CA PHE A 214 3.53 13.27 -8.36
C PHE A 214 2.34 12.69 -7.59
N LYS A 215 1.21 13.38 -7.59
CA LYS A 215 -0.02 12.98 -6.91
C LYS A 215 -1.16 12.87 -7.92
N VAL A 216 -1.84 11.74 -7.88
CA VAL A 216 -3.07 11.44 -8.59
C VAL A 216 -4.16 11.28 -7.54
N SER A 217 -5.22 12.09 -7.59
CA SER A 217 -6.31 12.00 -6.60
C SER A 217 -7.67 12.14 -7.26
N VAL A 218 -8.67 11.43 -6.74
CA VAL A 218 -10.04 11.55 -7.24
C VAL A 218 -10.53 12.98 -7.11
N LYS A 219 -11.14 13.49 -8.17
CA LYS A 219 -11.65 14.86 -8.22
C LYS A 219 -12.70 15.13 -7.13
N PRO A 220 -12.65 16.29 -6.46
CA PRO A 220 -13.53 16.58 -5.32
C PRO A 220 -14.98 16.87 -5.74
N ASP A 221 -15.23 17.25 -6.99
CA ASP A 221 -16.54 17.65 -7.53
C ASP A 221 -17.36 16.48 -8.09
N LEU A 222 -16.81 15.26 -8.14
CA LEU A 222 -17.56 14.07 -8.56
C LEU A 222 -18.68 13.73 -7.57
N SER A 223 -19.77 13.17 -8.11
CA SER A 223 -20.87 12.63 -7.30
C SER A 223 -20.37 11.54 -6.34
N SER A 224 -21.03 11.39 -5.18
CA SER A 224 -20.67 10.35 -4.19
C SER A 224 -20.70 8.95 -4.82
N TRP A 225 -21.71 8.66 -5.63
CA TRP A 225 -21.84 7.37 -6.33
C TRP A 225 -20.66 7.09 -7.27
N THR A 226 -20.23 8.11 -8.04
CA THR A 226 -19.06 7.98 -8.91
C THR A 226 -17.80 7.75 -8.08
N LYS A 227 -17.61 8.51 -7.00
CA LYS A 227 -16.46 8.35 -6.09
C LYS A 227 -16.41 6.94 -5.51
N ASP A 228 -17.54 6.39 -5.08
CA ASP A 228 -17.61 5.03 -4.51
C ASP A 228 -17.23 3.96 -5.52
N GLY A 229 -17.57 4.16 -6.80
CA GLY A 229 -17.21 3.26 -7.90
C GLY A 229 -15.71 3.24 -8.25
N ILE A 230 -14.94 4.27 -7.85
CA ILE A 230 -13.51 4.41 -8.14
C ILE A 230 -12.68 3.72 -7.06
N MET A 231 -11.78 2.81 -7.43
CA MET A 231 -11.01 2.04 -6.45
C MET A 231 -9.84 2.81 -5.83
N ILE A 232 -8.96 3.36 -6.66
CA ILE A 232 -7.78 4.10 -6.18
C ILE A 232 -8.22 5.53 -5.90
N LYS A 233 -8.21 5.94 -4.63
CA LYS A 233 -8.61 7.28 -4.20
C LYS A 233 -7.46 8.27 -4.34
N GLU A 234 -6.26 7.82 -3.99
CA GLU A 234 -5.03 8.60 -4.11
C GLU A 234 -3.84 7.69 -4.45
N LEU A 235 -2.99 8.15 -5.35
CA LEU A 235 -1.67 7.59 -5.61
C LEU A 235 -0.66 8.74 -5.54
N VAL A 236 0.33 8.62 -4.66
CA VAL A 236 1.47 9.54 -4.60
C VAL A 236 2.73 8.76 -4.94
N THR A 237 3.51 9.25 -5.88
CA THR A 237 4.83 8.69 -6.24
C THR A 237 5.89 9.76 -6.10
N ILE A 238 6.97 9.43 -5.40
CA ILE A 238 8.12 10.29 -5.15
C ILE A 238 9.24 9.88 -6.10
N PHE A 239 9.69 10.81 -6.94
CA PHE A 239 10.77 10.61 -7.88
C PHE A 239 11.98 11.41 -7.44
N ASP A 240 13.15 10.80 -7.43
CA ASP A 240 14.42 11.51 -7.33
C ASP A 240 14.63 12.38 -8.58
N LYS A 241 14.88 13.68 -8.41
CA LYS A 241 15.08 14.58 -9.57
C LYS A 241 16.35 14.27 -10.36
N ARG A 242 17.34 13.60 -9.74
CA ARG A 242 18.66 13.37 -10.33
C ARG A 242 18.65 12.27 -11.38
N ASN A 243 17.86 11.22 -11.15
CA ASN A 243 17.84 10.01 -11.98
C ASN A 243 16.42 9.49 -12.29
N PHE A 244 15.38 10.19 -11.82
CA PHE A 244 13.98 9.83 -12.02
C PHE A 244 13.59 8.44 -11.48
N ASN A 245 14.33 7.96 -10.48
CA ASN A 245 14.02 6.75 -9.75
C ASN A 245 12.92 7.00 -8.72
N ILE A 246 12.04 6.01 -8.56
CA ILE A 246 10.97 6.06 -7.57
C ILE A 246 11.54 5.76 -6.19
N LEU A 247 11.44 6.72 -5.27
CA LEU A 247 11.90 6.65 -3.88
C LEU A 247 10.79 6.36 -2.88
N GLY A 248 9.54 6.56 -3.28
CA GLY A 248 8.41 6.32 -2.40
C GLY A 248 7.12 6.21 -3.17
N ARG A 249 6.20 5.41 -2.63
CA ARG A 249 4.86 5.28 -3.17
C ARG A 249 3.85 5.14 -2.04
N TYR A 250 2.83 5.98 -2.08
CA TYR A 250 1.64 5.88 -1.26
C TYR A 250 0.44 5.59 -2.12
N VAL A 251 -0.41 4.71 -1.62
CA VAL A 251 -1.65 4.30 -2.27
C VAL A 251 -2.76 4.32 -1.23
N ASP A 252 -3.84 5.02 -1.54
CA ASP A 252 -5.13 4.95 -0.86
C ASP A 252 -6.12 4.25 -1.80
N MET A 253 -6.62 3.10 -1.37
CA MET A 253 -7.54 2.25 -2.11
C MET A 253 -8.76 1.95 -1.27
N LYS A 254 -9.93 2.21 -1.83
CA LYS A 254 -11.19 1.85 -1.21
C LYS A 254 -12.18 1.37 -2.24
N TYR A 255 -12.79 0.22 -2.00
CA TYR A 255 -13.77 -0.37 -2.89
C TYR A 255 -14.75 -1.23 -2.11
N GLY A 256 -16.05 -1.07 -2.39
CA GLY A 256 -17.12 -1.85 -1.78
C GLY A 256 -18.13 -2.29 -2.82
N ASN A 257 -18.48 -3.58 -2.82
CA ASN A 257 -19.63 -4.14 -3.51
C ASN A 257 -20.23 -5.29 -2.68
N MET A 258 -21.31 -5.92 -3.16
CA MET A 258 -21.99 -7.02 -2.44
C MET A 258 -21.07 -8.21 -2.11
N LEU A 259 -19.95 -8.37 -2.81
CA LEU A 259 -19.04 -9.50 -2.68
C LEU A 259 -17.72 -9.13 -1.97
N PHE A 260 -17.30 -7.87 -1.96
CA PHE A 260 -15.99 -7.46 -1.45
C PHE A 260 -16.04 -6.02 -0.96
N ASP A 261 -15.58 -5.77 0.26
CA ASP A 261 -15.33 -4.44 0.79
C ASP A 261 -13.90 -4.36 1.32
N PHE A 262 -13.16 -3.34 0.91
CA PHE A 262 -11.87 -3.03 1.50
C PHE A 262 -11.59 -1.53 1.52
N ASP A 263 -10.83 -1.13 2.52
CA ASP A 263 -10.30 0.22 2.72
C ASP A 263 -8.85 0.05 3.18
N VAL A 264 -7.91 0.44 2.33
CA VAL A 264 -6.48 0.14 2.48
C VAL A 264 -5.67 1.38 2.15
N LYS A 265 -4.77 1.73 3.07
CA LYS A 265 -3.70 2.70 2.87
C LYS A 265 -2.37 2.00 3.00
N MET A 266 -1.48 2.24 2.05
CA MET A 266 -0.14 1.67 2.07
C MET A 266 0.88 2.71 1.66
N ASN A 267 2.02 2.71 2.33
CA ASN A 267 3.17 3.49 1.95
C ASN A 267 4.42 2.62 1.96
N ILE A 268 5.26 2.80 0.94
CA ILE A 268 6.57 2.18 0.83
C ILE A 268 7.58 3.30 0.57
N GLU A 269 8.66 3.31 1.35
CA GLU A 269 9.83 4.18 1.19
C GLU A 269 11.04 3.35 0.80
N MET A 270 11.90 3.92 -0.05
CA MET A 270 13.13 3.34 -0.54
C MET A 270 14.32 4.23 -0.16
N GLY A 271 15.48 3.61 0.01
CA GLY A 271 16.76 4.27 0.24
C GLY A 271 17.83 3.75 -0.71
N TYR A 272 18.87 4.55 -0.92
CA TYR A 272 20.05 4.15 -1.69
C TYR A 272 21.09 3.48 -0.78
N PHE A 273 21.64 2.36 -1.23
CA PHE A 273 22.67 1.58 -0.56
C PHE A 273 23.77 1.21 -1.56
N GLY A 274 24.67 2.16 -1.81
CA GLY A 274 25.56 2.15 -2.97
C GLY A 274 24.77 2.48 -4.24
N GLU A 275 24.95 1.69 -5.29
CA GLU A 275 24.20 1.84 -6.55
C GLU A 275 22.79 1.24 -6.50
N ASP A 276 22.53 0.34 -5.54
CA ASP A 276 21.24 -0.33 -5.40
C ASP A 276 20.26 0.53 -4.58
N LYS A 277 18.97 0.41 -4.92
CA LYS A 277 17.86 1.06 -4.22
C LYS A 277 17.02 -0.02 -3.54
N LEU A 278 16.83 0.07 -2.23
CA LEU A 278 16.17 -0.97 -1.42
C LEU A 278 15.07 -0.38 -0.52
N PRO A 279 14.03 -1.17 -0.18
CA PRO A 279 12.98 -0.73 0.75
C PRO A 279 13.54 -0.43 2.15
N THR A 280 13.13 0.67 2.75
CA THR A 280 13.56 1.07 4.10
C THR A 280 12.41 1.08 5.10
N LYS A 281 11.21 1.44 4.65
CA LYS A 281 10.02 1.50 5.50
C LYS A 281 8.77 1.15 4.71
N ILE A 282 7.91 0.36 5.32
CA ILE A 282 6.63 -0.03 4.76
C ILE A 282 5.58 0.15 5.84
N THR A 283 4.56 0.95 5.56
CA THR A 283 3.38 1.05 6.41
C THR A 283 2.16 0.58 5.65
N TYR A 284 1.28 -0.09 6.38
CA TYR A 284 -0.02 -0.48 5.86
C TYR A 284 -1.05 -0.32 6.96
N GLN A 285 -2.24 0.09 6.56
CA GLN A 285 -3.43 0.05 7.37
C GLN A 285 -4.58 -0.38 6.47
N GLY A 286 -5.36 -1.38 6.89
CA GLY A 286 -6.49 -1.78 6.08
C GLY A 286 -7.59 -2.57 6.77
N ASN A 287 -8.72 -2.58 6.09
CA ASN A 287 -9.92 -3.36 6.36
C ASN A 287 -10.20 -4.27 5.17
N TRP A 288 -10.58 -5.51 5.44
CA TRP A 288 -11.04 -6.45 4.44
C TRP A 288 -12.30 -7.15 4.95
N ASP A 289 -13.41 -6.91 4.27
CA ASP A 289 -14.63 -7.71 4.41
C ASP A 289 -14.84 -8.56 3.16
N TYR A 290 -15.04 -9.85 3.39
CA TYR A 290 -15.13 -10.84 2.33
C TYR A 290 -16.19 -11.88 2.67
N PRO A 291 -16.82 -12.50 1.66
CA PRO A 291 -17.97 -13.34 1.88
C PRO A 291 -17.59 -14.54 2.74
N PHE A 292 -18.49 -14.88 3.66
CA PHE A 292 -18.37 -16.04 4.56
C PHE A 292 -17.28 -15.95 5.62
N LYS A 293 -16.65 -14.78 5.81
CA LYS A 293 -15.56 -14.60 6.77
C LYS A 293 -15.74 -13.32 7.57
N LYS A 294 -15.03 -13.23 8.69
CA LYS A 294 -15.09 -12.06 9.57
C LYS A 294 -14.24 -10.95 8.95
N GLU A 295 -14.77 -9.73 8.94
CA GLU A 295 -14.02 -8.53 8.61
C GLU A 295 -12.66 -8.51 9.35
N GLU A 296 -11.59 -8.35 8.59
CA GLU A 296 -10.23 -8.29 9.08
C GLU A 296 -9.74 -6.86 9.09
N ARG A 297 -9.14 -6.47 10.21
CA ARG A 297 -8.57 -5.13 10.40
C ARG A 297 -7.17 -5.28 10.89
N ALA A 298 -6.21 -4.73 10.15
CA ALA A 298 -4.80 -4.84 10.50
C ALA A 298 -4.02 -3.58 10.15
N SER A 299 -2.91 -3.38 10.85
CA SER A 299 -1.88 -2.42 10.49
C SER A 299 -0.49 -3.06 10.63
N PHE A 300 0.43 -2.60 9.79
CA PHE A 300 1.80 -3.09 9.75
C PHE A 300 2.75 -1.89 9.65
N LEU A 301 3.86 -1.99 10.36
CA LEU A 301 5.06 -1.20 10.13
C LEU A 301 6.22 -2.19 10.00
N ILE A 302 6.90 -2.13 8.87
CA ILE A 302 8.14 -2.86 8.63
C ILE A 302 9.22 -1.80 8.40
N VAL A 303 10.33 -1.92 9.12
CA VAL A 303 11.50 -1.05 8.95
C VAL A 303 12.70 -1.94 8.68
N HIS A 304 13.39 -1.68 7.57
CA HIS A 304 14.63 -2.33 7.21
C HIS A 304 15.81 -1.42 7.56
N LYS A 305 16.81 -1.99 8.23
CA LYS A 305 18.00 -1.30 8.73
C LYS A 305 19.24 -2.11 8.39
N ASP A 306 20.41 -1.45 8.49
CA ASP A 306 21.72 -2.10 8.45
C ASP A 306 21.97 -2.96 7.20
N TYR A 307 21.48 -2.50 6.04
CA TYR A 307 21.77 -3.17 4.77
C TYR A 307 23.27 -3.24 4.53
N LYS A 308 23.78 -4.44 4.28
CA LYS A 308 25.15 -4.68 3.82
C LYS A 308 25.12 -5.68 2.68
N LEU A 309 25.75 -5.31 1.57
CA LEU A 309 25.87 -6.18 0.41
C LEU A 309 26.70 -7.41 0.82
N GLU A 310 26.12 -8.59 0.68
CA GLU A 310 26.84 -9.83 0.86
C GLU A 310 27.25 -10.34 -0.52
N LYS A 311 28.54 -10.67 -0.68
CA LYS A 311 29.00 -11.31 -1.91
C LYS A 311 28.31 -12.66 -1.99
N GLY A 312 27.49 -12.87 -3.03
CA GLY A 312 26.95 -14.19 -3.33
C GLY A 312 28.10 -15.20 -3.40
N LYS A 313 27.90 -16.39 -2.83
CA LYS A 313 28.77 -17.52 -3.15
C LYS A 313 28.50 -17.97 -4.58
#